data_AF-A0A1B3XP41-F1
#
_entry.id   AF-A0A1B3XP41-F1
#
_cell.length_a   1.000
_cell.length_b   1.000
_cell.length_c   1.000
_cell.angle_alpha   90.00
_cell.angle_beta   90.00
_cell.angle_gamma   90.00
#
_symmetry.space_group_name_H-M   'P 1'
#
loop_
_entity.id
_entity.type
_entity.pdbx_description
1 polymer ?
#
loop_
_entity_poly.entity_id
_entity_poly.type
_entity_poly.pdbx_seq_one_letter_code
_entity_poly.pdbx_strand_id
1 'polypeptide(L)' 'MNTYRIQMNCGQIAYLCDFFSQYEDEQIQTVLLSANRVQAVFEAKTPLDIEEAVKHLKQVFQLSKFGPGLYFTIKNM' A
#
# COMPACT_ATOMS: atom_id res chain seq x y z
N MET A 1 10.20 12.87 8.58
CA MET A 1 9.48 11.91 7.72
C MET A 1 9.99 10.53 8.07
N ASN A 2 9.10 9.66 8.52
CA ASN A 2 9.41 8.29 8.85
C ASN A 2 9.29 7.44 7.58
N THR A 3 10.05 6.36 7.52
CA THR A 3 10.01 5.42 6.39
C THR A 3 9.69 4.04 6.94
N TYR A 4 8.60 3.45 6.46
CA TYR A 4 8.11 2.15 6.89
C TYR A 4 8.08 1.17 5.73
N ARG A 5 8.28 -0.12 6.03
CA ARG A 5 8.06 -1.19 5.07
C ARG A 5 6.70 -1.79 5.30
N ILE A 6 5.90 -1.80 4.24
CA ILE A 6 4.52 -2.25 4.27
C ILE A 6 4.36 -3.39 3.29
N GLN A 7 3.87 -4.51 3.81
CA GLN A 7 3.56 -5.68 3.01
C GLN A 7 2.08 -5.68 2.66
N MET A 8 1.77 -5.74 1.37
CA MET A 8 0.41 -5.87 0.87
C MET A 8 0.24 -7.22 0.19
N ASN A 9 -0.85 -7.93 0.50
CA ASN A 9 -1.18 -9.20 -0.16
C ASN A 9 -2.56 -9.11 -0.81
N CYS A 10 -2.67 -9.59 -2.04
CA CYS A 10 -3.93 -9.67 -2.78
C CYS A 10 -3.82 -10.79 -3.82
N GLY A 11 -4.94 -11.46 -4.09
CA GLY A 11 -5.01 -12.46 -5.17
C GLY A 11 -4.75 -11.87 -6.56
N GLN A 12 -4.99 -10.56 -6.73
CA GLN A 12 -4.69 -9.82 -7.95
C GLN A 12 -3.71 -8.68 -7.65
N ILE A 13 -2.51 -9.05 -7.18
CA ILE A 13 -1.46 -8.12 -6.74
C ILE A 13 -1.04 -7.10 -7.81
N ALA A 14 -1.22 -7.42 -9.10
CA ALA A 14 -0.88 -6.53 -10.20
C ALA A 14 -1.61 -5.17 -10.07
N TYR A 15 -2.89 -5.17 -9.65
CA TYR A 15 -3.64 -3.92 -9.43
C TYR A 15 -3.11 -3.12 -8.24
N LEU A 16 -2.66 -3.81 -7.18
CA LEU A 16 -2.02 -3.15 -6.04
C LEU A 16 -0.69 -2.53 -6.44
N CYS A 17 0.14 -3.26 -7.19
CA CYS A 17 1.41 -2.76 -7.69
C CYS A 17 1.23 -1.58 -8.64
N ASP A 18 0.30 -1.67 -9.61
CA ASP A 18 0.01 -0.56 -10.51
C ASP A 18 -0.46 0.68 -9.73
N PHE A 19 -1.33 0.49 -8.73
CA PHE A 19 -1.84 1.59 -7.94
C PHE A 19 -0.77 2.23 -7.04
N PHE A 20 0.01 1.43 -6.32
CA PHE A 20 0.95 1.90 -5.28
C PHE A 20 2.40 2.06 -5.73
N SER A 21 2.77 1.64 -6.95
CA SER A 21 4.16 1.73 -7.43
C SER A 21 4.71 3.16 -7.45
N GLN A 22 3.83 4.15 -7.67
CA GLN A 22 4.14 5.58 -7.71
C GLN A 22 3.05 6.42 -7.02
N TYR A 23 2.39 5.85 -6.02
CA TYR A 23 1.36 6.59 -5.29
C TYR A 23 1.99 7.63 -4.37
N GLU A 24 1.51 8.87 -4.47
CA GLU A 24 1.92 9.98 -3.63
C GLU A 24 0.69 10.86 -3.34
N ASP A 25 0.48 11.16 -2.07
CA ASP A 25 -0.48 12.14 -1.60
C ASP A 25 0.16 13.08 -0.57
N GLU A 26 -0.64 13.98 0.01
CA GLU A 26 -0.18 14.98 0.98
C GLU A 26 0.39 14.36 2.28
N GLN A 27 0.09 13.09 2.56
CA GLN A 27 0.42 12.39 3.80
C GLN A 27 1.36 11.19 3.61
N ILE A 28 1.36 10.53 2.46
CA ILE A 28 2.16 9.32 2.22
C ILE A 28 2.65 9.24 0.79
N GLN A 29 3.90 8.83 0.64
CA GLN A 29 4.50 8.44 -0.63
C GLN A 29 4.87 6.97 -0.57
N THR A 30 4.47 6.17 -1.55
CA THR A 30 4.83 4.75 -1.62
C THR A 30 5.69 4.42 -2.83
N VAL A 31 6.69 3.58 -2.62
CA VAL A 31 7.57 3.06 -3.67
C VAL A 31 7.55 1.53 -3.61
N LEU A 32 7.36 0.88 -4.75
CA LEU A 32 7.43 -0.57 -4.82
C LEU A 32 8.88 -1.04 -4.64
N LEU A 33 9.15 -1.85 -3.62
CA LEU A 33 10.45 -2.48 -3.40
C LEU A 33 10.53 -3.87 -4.04
N SER A 34 9.49 -4.68 -3.85
CA SER A 34 9.42 -6.03 -4.42
C SER A 34 7.98 -6.48 -4.60
N ALA A 35 7.74 -7.32 -5.60
CA ALA A 35 6.44 -7.95 -5.82
C ALA A 35 6.61 -9.39 -6.32
N ASN A 36 5.78 -10.26 -5.77
CA ASN A 36 5.55 -11.64 -6.18
C ASN A 36 4.08 -11.79 -6.57
N ARG A 37 3.66 -12.96 -7.07
CA ARG A 37 2.30 -13.21 -7.60
C ARG A 37 1.14 -12.94 -6.63
N VAL A 38 1.39 -12.91 -5.32
CA VAL A 38 0.35 -12.75 -4.28
C VAL A 38 0.68 -11.69 -3.23
N GLN A 39 1.89 -11.10 -3.29
CA GLN A 39 2.44 -10.25 -2.23
C GLN A 39 3.34 -9.19 -2.84
N ALA A 40 3.27 -7.97 -2.33
CA ALA A 40 4.18 -6.89 -2.66
C ALA A 40 4.63 -6.16 -1.40
N VAL A 41 5.87 -5.68 -1.40
CA VAL A 41 6.47 -4.88 -0.35
C VAL A 41 6.68 -3.48 -0.90
N PHE A 42 6.14 -2.50 -0.18
CA PHE A 42 6.27 -1.09 -0.47
C PHE A 42 7.04 -0.40 0.63
N GLU A 43 7.86 0.57 0.24
CA GLU A 43 8.40 1.57 1.14
C GLU A 43 7.42 2.73 1.21
N ALA A 44 6.94 3.05 2.41
CA ALA A 44 6.03 4.16 2.66
C ALA A 44 6.74 5.25 3.44
N LYS A 45 6.87 6.44 2.84
CA LYS A 45 7.40 7.65 3.48
C LYS A 45 6.24 8.52 3.93
N THR A 46 6.14 8.75 5.23
CA THR A 46 5.01 9.47 5.82
C THR A 46 5.45 10.18 7.11
N PRO A 47 4.84 11.32 7.48
CA PRO A 47 4.97 11.89 8.81
C PRO A 47 4.07 11.19 9.84
N LEU A 48 3.12 10.35 9.41
CA LEU A 48 2.21 9.60 10.28
C LEU A 48 2.90 8.43 10.99
N ASP A 49 2.28 7.95 12.07
CA ASP A 49 2.66 6.69 12.70
C ASP A 49 2.30 5.49 11.82
N ILE A 50 2.98 4.37 12.05
CA ILE A 50 2.87 3.18 11.21
C ILE A 50 1.44 2.62 11.15
N GLU A 51 0.67 2.70 12.25
CA GLU A 51 -0.72 2.24 12.30
C GLU A 51 -1.65 3.14 11.48
N GLU A 52 -1.45 4.46 11.57
CA GLU A 52 -2.21 5.44 10.79
C GLU A 52 -1.88 5.33 9.30
N ALA A 53 -0.61 5.18 8.95
CA ALA A 53 -0.17 4.96 7.57
C ALA A 53 -0.83 3.71 6.95
N VAL A 54 -0.85 2.59 7.68
CA VAL A 54 -1.51 1.35 7.20
C VAL A 54 -3.01 1.55 7.03
N LYS A 55 -3.67 2.23 7.98
CA LYS A 55 -5.10 2.54 7.90
C LYS A 55 -5.43 3.44 6.72
N HIS A 56 -4.62 4.49 6.51
CA HIS A 56 -4.76 5.43 5.40
C HIS A 56 -4.61 4.73 4.05
N LEU A 57 -3.54 3.96 3.85
CA LEU A 57 -3.33 3.19 2.61
C LEU A 57 -4.48 2.20 2.34
N LYS A 58 -5.03 1.59 3.39
CA LYS A 58 -6.19 0.72 3.25
C LYS A 58 -7.41 1.49 2.78
N GLN A 59 -7.68 2.66 3.35
CA GLN A 59 -8.80 3.52 2.95
C GLN A 59 -8.64 4.03 1.51
N VAL A 60 -7.46 4.52 1.17
CA VAL A 60 -7.11 4.97 -0.19
C VAL A 60 -7.38 3.85 -1.20
N PHE A 61 -6.88 2.64 -0.93
CA PHE A 61 -7.10 1.53 -1.87
C PHE A 61 -8.58 1.11 -1.90
N GLN A 62 -9.30 1.10 -0.77
CA GLN A 62 -10.74 0.82 -0.74
C GLN A 62 -11.58 1.81 -1.55
N LEU A 63 -11.18 3.09 -1.57
CA LEU A 63 -11.84 4.13 -2.36
C LEU A 63 -11.43 4.11 -3.83
N SER A 64 -10.34 3.41 -4.17
CA SER A 64 -9.93 3.23 -5.56
C SER A 64 -10.95 2.40 -6.33
N LYS A 65 -10.88 2.48 -7.67
CA LYS A 65 -11.72 1.68 -8.57
C LYS A 65 -11.60 0.15 -8.34
N PHE A 66 -10.48 -0.30 -7.75
CA PHE A 66 -10.17 -1.71 -7.57
C PHE A 66 -10.52 -2.23 -6.17
N GLY A 67 -10.45 -1.36 -5.15
CA GLY A 67 -10.61 -1.74 -3.74
C GLY A 67 -11.90 -2.48 -3.38
N PRO A 68 -13.10 -2.06 -3.83
CA PRO A 68 -14.36 -2.68 -3.43
C PRO A 68 -14.52 -4.12 -3.95
N GLY A 69 -13.83 -4.46 -5.04
CA GLY A 69 -13.92 -5.77 -5.69
C GLY A 69 -12.80 -6.74 -5.31
N LEU A 70 -11.80 -6.29 -4.55
CA LEU A 70 -10.61 -7.07 -4.24
C LEU A 70 -10.50 -7.39 -2.76
N TYR A 71 -10.21 -8.64 -2.45
CA TYR A 71 -9.75 -9.01 -1.12
C TYR A 71 -8.24 -8.74 -1.00
N PHE A 72 -7.88 -7.84 -0.10
CA PHE A 72 -6.49 -7.48 0.14
C PHE A 72 -6.19 -7.29 1.63
N THR A 73 -4.92 -7.44 1.99
CA THR A 73 -4.41 -7.23 3.35
C THR A 73 -3.20 -6.32 3.30
N ILE A 74 -3.08 -5.41 4.25
CA ILE A 74 -1.95 -4.51 4.41
C ILE A 74 -1.42 -4.72 5.83
N LYS A 75 -0.12 -4.99 5.96
CA LYS A 75 0.55 -5.22 7.24
C LYS A 75 1.86 -4.43 7.29
N ASN A 76 2.19 -3.93 8.47
CA ASN A 76 3.54 -3.46 8.76
C ASN A 76 4.50 -4.66 8.90
N MET A 77 5.76 -4.44 8.51
CA MET A 77 6.88 -5.36 8.76
C MET A 77 7.72 -4.92 9.95
#